data_AF-A0A146LTB5-F1
#
_entry.id   AF-A0A146LTB5-F1
#
_cell.length_a   1.000
_cell.length_b   1.000
_cell.length_c   1.000
_cell.angle_alpha   90.00
_cell.angle_beta   90.00
_cell.angle_gamma   90.00
#
_symmetry.space_group_name_H-M   'P 1'
#
loop_
_entity.id
_entity.type
_entity.pdbx_description
1 polymer ?
#
loop_
_entity_poly.entity_id
_entity_poly.type
_entity_poly.pdbx_seq_one_letter_code
_entity_poly.pdbx_strand_id
1 'polypeptide(L)'
;LTERVHELIEEKLGRRCCTLAIDLDPILILRARENNNSKFNITYDVVDVSDVQFLAAAKRFLETIGRVKFDITFLFSITMWIHLNRGDEGLESSLSSVSTISKALVVEPQPWRCYRAAVRRMKRSGAPPFEMFDKLRSRSGVEDDIVVFLETRCHMRKVFETSRTSWGRKLIIFKEVLGDAVQRLPT
;
A
#
# COMPACT_ATOMS: atom_id res chain seq x y z
N LEU A 1 -10.73 7.17 7.98
CA LEU A 1 -9.70 6.16 8.25
C LEU A 1 -8.35 6.82 8.54
N THR A 2 -7.82 7.62 7.61
CA THR A 2 -6.51 8.29 7.72
C THR A 2 -6.28 8.99 9.05
N GLU A 3 -7.17 9.91 9.45
CA GLU A 3 -7.05 10.63 10.74
C GLU A 3 -7.04 9.69 11.94
N ARG A 4 -7.89 8.64 11.93
CA ARG A 4 -7.94 7.69 13.04
C ARG A 4 -6.66 6.86 13.17
N VAL A 5 -6.06 6.49 12.03
CA VAL A 5 -4.76 5.79 12.02
C VAL A 5 -3.65 6.74 12.49
N HIS A 6 -3.64 7.98 12.01
CA HIS A 6 -2.68 9.00 12.45
C HIS A 6 -2.75 9.23 13.96
N GLU A 7 -3.94 9.50 14.49
CA GLU A 7 -4.19 9.71 15.92
C GLU A 7 -3.73 8.51 16.74
N LEU A 8 -4.11 7.28 16.33
CA LEU A 8 -3.69 6.06 17.03
C LEU A 8 -2.16 5.89 17.04
N ILE A 9 -1.47 6.22 15.94
CA ILE A 9 -0.01 6.14 15.88
C ILE A 9 0.63 7.16 16.81
N GLU A 10 0.16 8.42 16.81
CA GLU A 10 0.67 9.45 17.71
C GLU A 10 0.43 9.07 19.18
N GLU A 11 -0.78 8.61 19.53
CA GLU A 11 -1.13 8.13 20.87
C GLU A 11 -0.23 6.99 21.34
N LYS A 12 0.05 6.01 20.47
CA LYS A 12 0.87 4.84 20.82
C LYS A 12 2.37 5.15 20.86
N LEU A 13 2.85 6.08 20.04
CA LEU A 13 4.26 6.47 20.02
C LEU A 13 4.59 7.58 21.02
N GLY A 14 3.60 8.30 21.53
CA GLY A 14 3.79 9.46 22.40
C GLY A 14 4.53 10.61 21.70
N ARG A 15 4.47 10.69 20.36
CA ARG A 15 5.16 11.70 19.55
C ARG A 15 4.35 12.09 18.33
N ARG A 16 4.57 13.31 17.84
CA ARG A 16 3.93 13.80 16.62
C ARG A 16 4.40 13.06 15.37
N CYS A 17 3.50 12.91 14.41
CA CYS A 17 3.73 12.28 13.12
C CYS A 17 3.50 13.27 11.96
N CYS A 18 4.10 13.00 10.82
CA CYS A 18 3.77 13.64 9.54
C CYS A 18 3.21 12.55 8.62
N THR A 19 2.06 12.79 7.99
CA THR A 19 1.42 11.77 7.13
C THR A 19 1.16 12.33 5.75
N LEU A 20 1.57 11.58 4.72
CA LEU A 20 1.08 11.74 3.36
C LEU A 20 -0.07 10.75 3.14
N ALA A 21 -1.23 11.26 2.78
CA ALA A 21 -2.42 10.48 2.45
C ALA A 21 -2.77 10.71 0.98
N ILE A 22 -2.77 9.63 0.19
CA ILE A 22 -3.02 9.69 -1.24
C ILE A 22 -4.23 8.86 -1.64
N ASP A 23 -4.90 9.28 -2.70
CA ASP A 23 -5.95 8.54 -3.38
C ASP A 23 -5.93 8.92 -4.87
N LEU A 24 -6.43 8.03 -5.73
CA LEU A 24 -6.60 8.30 -7.16
C LEU A 24 -7.79 9.25 -7.40
N ASP A 25 -8.80 9.22 -6.53
CA ASP A 25 -10.02 10.01 -6.71
C ASP A 25 -9.87 11.44 -6.15
N PRO A 26 -9.87 12.48 -7.01
CA PRO A 26 -9.73 13.86 -6.58
C PRO A 26 -10.89 14.34 -5.69
N ILE A 27 -12.09 13.78 -5.85
CA ILE A 27 -13.25 14.12 -5.03
C ILE A 27 -13.10 13.57 -3.62
N LEU A 28 -12.55 12.36 -3.46
CA LEU A 28 -12.26 11.82 -2.13
C LEU A 28 -11.18 12.62 -1.41
N ILE A 29 -10.14 13.04 -2.13
CA ILE A 29 -9.10 13.92 -1.57
C ILE A 29 -9.65 15.29 -1.19
N LEU A 30 -10.50 15.89 -2.02
CA LEU A 30 -11.15 17.15 -1.69
C LEU A 30 -11.96 17.04 -0.39
N ARG A 31 -12.82 16.01 -0.29
CA ARG A 31 -13.61 15.75 0.92
C ARG A 31 -12.72 15.48 2.13
N ALA A 32 -11.61 14.80 1.97
CA ALA A 32 -10.68 14.54 3.06
C ALA A 32 -10.00 15.84 3.55
N ARG A 33 -9.68 16.76 2.64
CA ARG A 33 -9.15 18.09 2.98
C ARG A 33 -10.20 18.96 3.67
N GLU A 34 -11.45 18.96 3.19
CA GLU A 34 -12.54 19.74 3.79
C GLU A 34 -12.92 19.26 5.21
N ASN A 35 -12.85 17.95 5.44
CA ASN A 35 -13.10 17.37 6.75
C ASN A 35 -11.88 17.42 7.69
N ASN A 36 -10.71 17.80 7.18
CA ASN A 36 -9.49 17.88 7.98
C ASN A 36 -9.63 19.03 8.99
N ASN A 37 -9.77 18.69 10.26
CA ASN A 37 -10.00 19.65 11.34
C ASN A 37 -8.74 20.42 11.77
N SER A 38 -7.65 20.40 10.98
CA SER A 38 -6.34 21.02 11.25
C SER A 38 -5.60 20.51 12.51
N LYS A 39 -6.18 19.55 13.25
CA LYS A 39 -5.57 18.96 14.46
C LYS A 39 -4.32 18.14 14.13
N PHE A 40 -4.29 17.52 12.95
CA PHE A 40 -3.27 16.55 12.56
C PHE A 40 -2.39 17.05 11.42
N ASN A 41 -1.10 16.68 11.45
CA ASN A 41 -0.18 17.00 10.38
C ASN A 41 -0.29 15.98 9.23
N ILE A 42 -1.39 16.10 8.48
CA ILE A 42 -1.71 15.24 7.34
C ILE A 42 -1.74 16.09 6.06
N THR A 43 -0.91 15.72 5.09
CA THR A 43 -0.95 16.23 3.72
C THR A 43 -1.74 15.25 2.86
N TYR A 44 -2.77 15.75 2.18
CA TYR A 44 -3.56 14.97 1.24
C TYR A 44 -3.15 15.29 -0.20
N ASP A 45 -3.03 14.30 -1.06
CA ASP A 45 -2.69 14.51 -2.49
C ASP A 45 -3.41 13.52 -3.42
N VAL A 46 -3.63 13.92 -4.67
CA VAL A 46 -4.26 13.09 -5.70
C VAL A 46 -3.16 12.37 -6.47
N VAL A 47 -2.97 11.08 -6.19
CA VAL A 47 -1.87 10.29 -6.77
C VAL A 47 -2.33 8.86 -7.01
N ASP A 48 -2.12 8.35 -8.23
CA ASP A 48 -2.20 6.93 -8.52
C ASP A 48 -0.91 6.23 -8.06
N VAL A 49 -1.00 5.32 -7.09
CA VAL A 49 0.14 4.53 -6.61
C VAL A 49 0.71 3.57 -7.67
N SER A 50 -0.03 3.33 -8.75
CA SER A 50 0.42 2.54 -9.90
C SER A 50 1.03 3.36 -11.03
N ASP A 51 1.03 4.68 -10.91
CA ASP A 51 1.61 5.58 -11.90
C ASP A 51 3.08 5.88 -11.62
N VAL A 52 3.85 6.13 -12.69
CA VAL A 52 5.27 6.47 -12.65
C VAL A 52 5.56 7.74 -11.83
N GLN A 53 4.58 8.64 -11.70
CA GLN A 53 4.69 9.88 -10.92
C GLN A 53 4.58 9.66 -9.40
N PHE A 54 4.12 8.49 -8.94
CA PHE A 54 3.95 8.19 -7.52
C PHE A 54 5.23 8.44 -6.72
N LEU A 55 6.37 7.90 -7.18
CA LEU A 55 7.64 8.05 -6.49
C LEU A 55 8.09 9.52 -6.41
N ALA A 56 7.86 10.30 -7.47
CA ALA A 56 8.19 11.71 -7.46
C ALA A 56 7.34 12.49 -6.46
N ALA A 57 6.03 12.23 -6.40
CA ALA A 57 5.13 12.86 -5.43
C ALA A 57 5.49 12.50 -3.98
N ALA A 58 5.75 11.21 -3.73
CA ALA A 58 6.17 10.73 -2.43
C ALA A 58 7.51 11.33 -1.97
N LYS A 59 8.50 11.42 -2.87
CA LYS A 59 9.80 12.02 -2.59
C LYS A 59 9.71 13.52 -2.30
N ARG A 60 8.89 14.26 -3.06
CA ARG A 60 8.64 15.69 -2.77
C ARG A 60 8.11 15.89 -1.36
N PHE A 61 7.16 15.08 -0.90
CA PHE A 61 6.68 15.14 0.48
C PHE A 61 7.80 14.80 1.49
N LEU A 62 8.57 13.75 1.25
CA LEU A 62 9.66 13.35 2.14
C LEU A 62 10.73 14.46 2.27
N GLU A 63 11.04 15.15 1.17
CA GLU A 63 11.94 16.30 1.14
C GLU A 63 11.44 17.46 2.01
N THR A 64 10.13 17.77 2.02
CA THR A 64 9.59 18.86 2.86
C THR A 64 9.76 18.60 4.35
N ILE A 65 9.90 17.34 4.77
CA ILE A 65 10.12 16.94 6.16
C ILE A 65 11.56 16.47 6.43
N GLY A 66 12.48 16.66 5.48
CA GLY A 66 13.90 16.31 5.62
C GLY A 66 14.14 14.80 5.77
N ARG A 67 13.34 13.95 5.12
CA ARG A 67 13.43 12.49 5.16
C ARG A 67 13.68 11.91 3.77
N VAL A 68 14.18 10.69 3.73
CA VAL A 68 14.43 9.93 2.49
C VAL A 68 13.50 8.72 2.32
N LYS A 69 12.89 8.26 3.43
CA LYS A 69 11.93 7.15 3.48
C LYS A 69 10.87 7.42 4.54
N PHE A 70 9.68 6.89 4.32
CA PHE A 70 8.63 6.77 5.32
C PHE A 70 9.03 5.75 6.38
N ASP A 71 8.75 6.06 7.64
CA ASP A 71 8.94 5.09 8.73
C ASP A 71 7.96 3.91 8.58
N ILE A 72 6.72 4.18 8.16
CA ILE A 72 5.69 3.17 7.89
C ILE A 72 4.85 3.62 6.70
N THR A 73 4.51 2.69 5.80
CA THR A 73 3.55 2.89 4.71
C THR A 73 2.42 1.86 4.79
N PHE A 74 1.19 2.27 4.47
CA PHE A 74 -0.01 1.44 4.57
C PHE A 74 -0.66 1.26 3.20
N LEU A 75 -0.86 0.00 2.80
CA LEU A 75 -1.63 -0.40 1.62
C LEU A 75 -2.89 -1.14 2.05
N PHE A 76 -3.83 -0.39 2.65
CA PHE A 76 -5.09 -0.94 3.09
C PHE A 76 -6.05 -1.10 1.92
N SER A 77 -6.45 -2.33 1.60
CA SER A 77 -7.53 -2.58 0.65
C SER A 77 -7.34 -2.02 -0.78
N ILE A 78 -6.10 -1.84 -1.25
CA ILE A 78 -5.86 -1.32 -2.62
C ILE A 78 -5.23 -2.31 -3.58
N THR A 79 -4.57 -3.37 -3.09
CA THR A 79 -3.79 -4.28 -3.95
C THR A 79 -4.65 -4.98 -5.00
N MET A 80 -5.88 -5.38 -4.67
CA MET A 80 -6.80 -5.94 -5.67
C MET A 80 -7.20 -4.94 -6.76
N TRP A 81 -7.40 -3.68 -6.41
CA TRP A 81 -7.81 -2.68 -7.40
C TRP A 81 -6.67 -2.39 -8.37
N ILE A 82 -5.45 -2.30 -7.87
CA ILE A 82 -4.26 -2.18 -8.73
C ILE A 82 -4.18 -3.40 -9.65
N HIS A 83 -4.27 -4.60 -9.09
CA HIS A 83 -4.14 -5.85 -9.85
C HIS A 83 -5.21 -6.00 -10.95
N LEU A 84 -6.47 -5.68 -10.63
CA LEU A 84 -7.57 -5.74 -11.60
C LEU A 84 -7.44 -4.72 -12.75
N ASN A 85 -6.81 -3.57 -12.52
CA ASN A 85 -6.70 -2.49 -13.51
C ASN A 85 -5.36 -2.49 -14.25
N ARG A 86 -4.27 -2.96 -13.63
CA ARG A 86 -2.90 -2.88 -14.16
C ARG A 86 -2.22 -4.24 -14.33
N GLY A 87 -2.89 -5.34 -13.96
CA GLY A 87 -2.36 -6.69 -14.08
C GLY A 87 -1.26 -7.01 -13.07
N ASP A 88 -0.65 -8.18 -13.23
CA ASP A 88 0.42 -8.66 -12.35
C ASP A 88 1.60 -7.67 -12.33
N GLU A 89 2.07 -7.22 -13.49
CA GLU A 89 3.18 -6.26 -13.62
C GLU A 89 2.91 -4.93 -12.92
N GLY A 90 1.68 -4.42 -13.03
CA GLY A 90 1.28 -3.19 -12.35
C GLY A 90 1.29 -3.34 -10.84
N LEU A 91 0.78 -4.46 -10.32
CA LEU A 91 0.83 -4.75 -8.88
C LEU A 91 2.28 -4.87 -8.39
N GLU A 92 3.11 -5.65 -9.10
CA GLU A 92 4.52 -5.85 -8.79
C GLU A 92 5.30 -4.51 -8.80
N SER A 93 5.08 -3.67 -9.81
CA SER A 93 5.70 -2.35 -9.94
C SER A 93 5.28 -1.40 -8.80
N SER A 94 3.99 -1.37 -8.44
CA SER A 94 3.50 -0.59 -7.29
C SER A 94 4.13 -1.06 -5.98
N LEU A 95 4.18 -2.37 -5.74
CA LEU A 95 4.77 -2.94 -4.52
C LEU A 95 6.26 -2.63 -4.42
N SER A 96 7.00 -2.75 -5.53
CA SER A 96 8.40 -2.37 -5.62
C SER A 96 8.59 -0.89 -5.29
N SER A 97 7.87 -0.01 -5.99
CA SER A 97 7.95 1.45 -5.81
C SER A 97 7.68 1.85 -4.36
N VAL A 98 6.58 1.36 -3.76
CA VAL A 98 6.26 1.62 -2.36
C VAL A 98 7.37 1.11 -1.44
N SER A 99 7.85 -0.11 -1.63
CA SER A 99 8.90 -0.69 -0.77
C SER A 99 10.19 0.13 -0.77
N THR A 100 10.58 0.72 -1.91
CA THR A 100 11.82 1.52 -1.99
C THR A 100 11.84 2.72 -1.05
N ILE A 101 10.68 3.30 -0.75
CA ILE A 101 10.52 4.50 0.07
C ILE A 101 9.97 4.18 1.47
N SER A 102 9.90 2.92 1.88
CA SER A 102 9.33 2.49 3.17
C SER A 102 10.34 1.71 4.00
N LYS A 103 10.46 2.04 5.30
CA LYS A 103 11.19 1.20 6.27
C LYS A 103 10.33 0.04 6.78
N ALA A 104 9.02 0.26 6.88
CA ALA A 104 8.03 -0.76 7.18
C ALA A 104 6.83 -0.59 6.25
N LEU A 105 6.25 -1.71 5.83
CA LEU A 105 5.10 -1.76 4.94
C LEU A 105 4.01 -2.62 5.55
N VAL A 106 2.81 -2.07 5.68
CA VAL A 106 1.63 -2.79 6.14
C VAL A 106 0.70 -3.00 4.95
N VAL A 107 0.42 -4.26 4.63
CA VAL A 107 -0.42 -4.62 3.48
C VAL A 107 -1.67 -5.34 3.98
N GLU A 108 -2.84 -4.95 3.47
CA GLU A 108 -4.10 -5.66 3.68
C GLU A 108 -4.58 -6.26 2.35
N PRO A 109 -4.00 -7.38 1.89
CA PRO A 109 -4.36 -7.93 0.59
C PRO A 109 -5.79 -8.46 0.60
N GLN A 110 -6.54 -8.22 -0.48
CA GLN A 110 -7.85 -8.84 -0.65
C GLN A 110 -7.71 -10.28 -1.17
N PRO A 111 -8.47 -11.24 -0.61
CA PRO A 111 -8.51 -12.60 -1.14
C PRO A 111 -9.22 -12.65 -2.50
N TRP A 112 -8.94 -13.68 -3.30
CA TRP A 112 -9.49 -13.85 -4.66
C TRP A 112 -11.02 -13.79 -4.75
N ARG A 113 -11.74 -14.21 -3.68
CA ARG A 113 -13.21 -14.08 -3.64
C ARG A 113 -13.68 -12.63 -3.83
N CYS A 114 -12.91 -11.66 -3.37
CA CYS A 114 -13.21 -10.23 -3.53
C CYS A 114 -13.04 -9.79 -4.99
N TYR A 115 -12.07 -10.34 -5.73
CA TYR A 115 -11.89 -10.07 -7.16
C TYR A 115 -13.14 -10.47 -7.94
N ARG A 116 -13.59 -11.72 -7.74
CA ARG A 116 -14.81 -12.22 -8.39
C ARG A 116 -16.05 -11.43 -7.99
N ALA A 117 -16.16 -11.01 -6.74
CA ALA A 117 -17.27 -10.17 -6.28
C ALA A 117 -17.26 -8.79 -6.95
N ALA A 118 -16.08 -8.17 -7.09
CA ALA A 118 -15.91 -6.88 -7.78
C ALA A 118 -16.30 -6.99 -9.26
N VAL A 119 -15.79 -7.99 -9.98
CA VAL A 119 -16.13 -8.23 -11.40
C VAL A 119 -17.64 -8.42 -11.59
N ARG A 120 -18.28 -9.23 -10.74
CA ARG A 120 -19.74 -9.42 -10.77
C ARG A 120 -20.49 -8.13 -10.49
N ARG A 121 -19.98 -7.27 -9.59
CA ARG A 121 -20.60 -5.97 -9.30
C ARG A 121 -20.52 -5.04 -10.52
N MET A 122 -19.35 -4.92 -11.15
CA MET A 122 -19.15 -4.10 -12.34
C MET A 122 -20.06 -4.54 -13.50
N LYS A 123 -20.16 -5.86 -13.73
CA LYS A 123 -21.06 -6.42 -14.74
C LYS A 123 -22.53 -6.06 -14.48
N ARG A 124 -22.98 -6.11 -13.22
CA ARG A 124 -24.37 -5.77 -12.84
C ARG A 124 -24.66 -4.28 -12.97
N SER A 125 -23.67 -3.42 -12.75
CA SER A 125 -23.86 -1.97 -12.85
C SER A 125 -23.73 -1.44 -14.29
N GLY A 126 -23.45 -2.30 -15.28
CA GLY A 126 -23.19 -1.87 -16.65
C GLY A 126 -21.91 -1.06 -16.83
N ALA A 127 -21.02 -1.07 -15.82
CA ALA A 127 -19.75 -0.36 -15.89
C ALA A 127 -18.75 -1.15 -16.75
N PRO A 128 -17.71 -0.49 -17.30
CA PRO A 128 -16.66 -1.17 -18.06
C PRO A 128 -16.04 -2.33 -17.26
N PRO A 129 -15.74 -3.47 -17.91
CA PRO A 129 -15.11 -4.60 -17.24
C PRO A 129 -13.66 -4.28 -16.86
N PHE A 130 -13.11 -5.04 -15.90
CA PHE A 130 -11.68 -5.02 -15.61
C PHE A 130 -10.91 -5.76 -16.70
N GLU A 131 -10.26 -5.02 -17.60
CA GLU A 131 -9.58 -5.56 -18.79
C GLU A 131 -8.49 -6.59 -18.45
N MET A 132 -7.87 -6.47 -17.27
CA MET A 132 -6.80 -7.37 -16.85
C MET A 132 -7.33 -8.64 -16.17
N PHE A 133 -8.60 -8.71 -15.77
CA PHE A 133 -9.12 -9.84 -14.96
C PHE A 133 -8.88 -11.20 -15.60
N ASP A 134 -9.15 -11.34 -16.90
CA ASP A 134 -8.96 -12.60 -17.63
C ASP A 134 -7.50 -12.86 -18.00
N LYS A 135 -6.60 -11.90 -17.77
CA LYS A 135 -5.15 -11.98 -18.02
C LYS A 135 -4.34 -12.26 -16.74
N LEU A 136 -4.96 -12.14 -15.55
CA LEU A 136 -4.25 -12.32 -14.29
C LEU A 136 -3.71 -13.75 -14.15
N ARG A 137 -2.42 -13.85 -13.80
CA ARG A 137 -1.75 -15.14 -13.55
C ARG A 137 -2.20 -15.72 -12.21
N SER A 138 -2.19 -14.89 -11.16
CA SER A 138 -2.64 -15.33 -9.83
C SER A 138 -4.15 -15.27 -9.67
N ARG A 139 -4.78 -16.44 -9.43
CA ARG A 139 -6.25 -16.60 -9.32
C ARG A 139 -6.72 -17.32 -8.06
N SER A 140 -5.84 -17.56 -7.08
CA SER A 140 -6.25 -18.20 -5.82
C SER A 140 -5.29 -17.91 -4.66
N GLY A 141 -4.00 -17.70 -4.94
CA GLY A 141 -2.94 -17.44 -3.96
C GLY A 141 -2.44 -16.00 -3.90
N VAL A 142 -3.21 -15.00 -4.38
CA VAL A 142 -2.74 -13.61 -4.51
C VAL A 142 -2.13 -13.03 -3.22
N GLU A 143 -2.68 -13.38 -2.06
CA GLU A 143 -2.14 -12.91 -0.77
C GLU A 143 -0.72 -13.45 -0.53
N ASP A 144 -0.48 -14.72 -0.87
CA ASP A 144 0.82 -15.37 -0.71
C ASP A 144 1.79 -14.92 -1.79
N ASP A 145 1.32 -14.68 -3.02
CA ASP A 145 2.16 -14.13 -4.10
C ASP A 145 2.68 -12.73 -3.77
N ILE A 146 1.85 -11.88 -3.13
CA ILE A 146 2.29 -10.58 -2.62
C ILE A 146 3.38 -10.74 -1.55
N VAL A 147 3.23 -11.70 -0.64
CA VAL A 147 4.25 -11.99 0.38
C VAL A 147 5.55 -12.43 -0.29
N VAL A 148 5.48 -13.42 -1.18
CA VAL A 148 6.65 -13.96 -1.89
C VAL A 148 7.35 -12.87 -2.69
N PHE A 149 6.59 -12.03 -3.42
CA PHE A 149 7.17 -10.93 -4.19
C PHE A 149 7.89 -9.92 -3.30
N LEU A 150 7.26 -9.48 -2.21
CA LEU A 150 7.89 -8.54 -1.27
C LEU A 150 9.15 -9.12 -0.63
N GLU A 151 9.13 -10.40 -0.25
CA GLU A 151 10.26 -11.06 0.39
C GLU A 151 11.43 -11.35 -0.55
N THR A 152 11.14 -11.70 -1.81
CA THR A 152 12.16 -12.13 -2.77
C THR A 152 12.65 -11.02 -3.70
N ARG A 153 11.83 -9.99 -3.95
CA ARG A 153 12.10 -8.96 -4.98
C ARG A 153 12.15 -7.53 -4.43
N CYS A 154 11.68 -7.28 -3.21
CA CYS A 154 11.60 -5.92 -2.66
C CYS A 154 12.44 -5.68 -1.41
N HIS A 155 13.33 -6.62 -1.03
CA HIS A 155 14.15 -6.52 0.19
C HIS A 155 13.32 -6.26 1.46
N MET A 156 12.12 -6.84 1.51
CA MET A 156 11.24 -6.76 2.68
C MET A 156 11.23 -8.11 3.38
N ARG A 157 10.98 -8.15 4.68
CA ARG A 157 10.79 -9.39 5.43
C ARG A 157 9.48 -9.31 6.19
N LYS A 158 8.63 -10.33 6.08
CA LYS A 158 7.42 -10.42 6.89
C LYS A 158 7.81 -10.58 8.36
N VAL A 159 7.36 -9.66 9.20
CA VAL A 159 7.63 -9.67 10.64
C VAL A 159 6.39 -10.00 11.46
N PHE A 160 5.20 -9.82 10.90
CA PHE A 160 3.94 -10.11 11.60
C PHE A 160 2.79 -10.32 10.60
N GLU A 161 1.82 -11.14 11.01
CA GLU A 161 0.55 -11.33 10.30
C GLU A 161 -0.57 -11.45 11.34
N THR A 162 -1.69 -10.73 11.14
CA THR A 162 -2.85 -10.87 12.01
C THR A 162 -3.63 -12.14 11.71
N SER A 163 -4.42 -12.61 12.67
CA SER A 163 -5.53 -13.51 12.36
C SER A 163 -6.48 -12.89 11.34
N ARG A 164 -7.20 -13.72 10.59
CA ARG A 164 -8.21 -13.24 9.66
C ARG A 164 -9.41 -12.68 10.42
N THR A 165 -9.94 -11.56 9.96
CA THR A 165 -11.21 -11.00 10.41
C THR A 165 -12.38 -11.90 9.98
N SER A 166 -13.59 -11.63 10.49
CA SER A 166 -14.83 -12.30 10.02
C SER A 166 -15.07 -12.12 8.52
N TRP A 167 -14.56 -11.03 7.94
CA TRP A 167 -14.57 -10.76 6.49
C TRP A 167 -13.42 -11.45 5.75
N GLY A 168 -12.69 -12.34 6.43
CA GLY A 168 -11.54 -13.12 5.96
C GLY A 168 -10.34 -12.29 5.49
N ARG A 169 -10.19 -11.07 6.01
CA ARG A 169 -9.05 -10.19 5.70
C ARG A 169 -7.99 -10.29 6.77
N LYS A 170 -6.72 -10.09 6.41
CA LYS A 170 -5.60 -10.04 7.34
C LYS A 170 -4.71 -8.84 7.04
N LEU A 171 -3.99 -8.36 8.04
CA LEU A 171 -2.88 -7.43 7.89
C LEU A 171 -1.57 -8.20 7.91
N ILE A 172 -0.66 -7.83 7.03
CA ILE A 172 0.70 -8.37 6.98
C ILE A 172 1.65 -7.19 7.12
N ILE A 173 2.59 -7.30 8.07
CA ILE A 173 3.59 -6.27 8.33
C ILE A 173 4.94 -6.78 7.84
N PHE A 174 5.58 -5.95 7.03
CA PHE A 174 6.92 -6.16 6.53
C PHE A 174 7.86 -5.08 7.05
N LYS A 175 9.13 -5.44 7.20
CA LYS A 175 10.21 -4.52 7.52
C LYS A 175 11.30 -4.62 6.46
N GLU A 176 11.89 -3.49 6.09
CA GLU A 176 13.06 -3.43 5.24
C GLU A 176 14.19 -4.30 5.82
N VAL A 177 14.78 -5.11 4.96
CA VAL A 177 16.03 -5.82 5.22
C VAL A 177 17.15 -4.88 4.79
N LEU A 178 17.72 -4.17 5.76
CA LEU A 178 19.00 -3.51 5.54
C LEU A 178 20.00 -4.63 5.25
N GLY A 179 20.67 -4.57 4.10
CA GLY A 179 21.76 -5.48 3.82
C GLY A 179 22.73 -5.43 5.00
N ASP A 180 22.90 -6.55 5.70
CA ASP A 180 24.00 -6.66 6.64
C ASP A 180 25.27 -6.28 5.88
N ALA A 181 26.10 -5.46 6.51
CA ALA A 181 27.47 -5.24 6.07
C ALA A 181 28.03 -6.58 5.61
N VAL A 182 28.49 -6.63 4.36
CA VAL A 182 29.22 -7.75 3.76
C VAL A 182 30.06 -8.39 4.85
N GLN A 183 29.62 -9.55 5.34
CA GLN A 183 30.39 -10.35 6.26
C GLN A 183 31.74 -10.57 5.58
N ARG A 184 32.78 -10.00 6.20
CA ARG A 184 34.17 -10.32 5.92
C ARG A 184 34.27 -11.84 5.93
N LEU A 185 34.41 -12.44 4.76
CA LEU A 185 34.94 -13.80 4.66
C LEU A 185 36.35 -13.74 5.27
N PRO A 186 36.71 -14.63 6.22
CA PRO A 186 38.09 -14.75 6.64
C PRO A 186 38.91 -15.17 5.41
N THR A 187 40.04 -14.49 5.25
CA THR A 187 41.14 -14.80 4.33
C THR A 187 41.53 -16.27 4.33
#